data_AF-A0A7W2IDU9-F1
#
_entry.id   AF-A0A7W2IDU9-F1
#
_cell.length_a   1.000
_cell.length_b   1.000
_cell.length_c   1.000
_cell.angle_alpha   90.00
_cell.angle_beta   90.00
_cell.angle_gamma   90.00
#
_symmetry.space_group_name_H-M   'P 1'
#
loop_
_entity.id
_entity.type
_entity.pdbx_description
1 polymer ?
#
loop_
_entity_poly.entity_id
_entity_poly.type
_entity_poly.pdbx_seq_one_letter_code
_entity_poly.pdbx_strand_id
1 'polypeptide(L)'
;MKNEVIPSAPVPTIDGEVRNLLDLAASLEAHGVQNAMVEGGTRYVRDTETGSTIVATRDVIVKKTSATLGVMIALPGASQDEVLKDLNSFTQELRGAVVGRSQSWVSDRTAD
;
A
#
# COMPACT_ATOMS: atom_id res chain seq x y z
N MET A 1 5.21 -38.83 -21.86
CA MET A 1 5.29 -37.36 -21.88
C MET A 1 6.01 -36.92 -20.61
N LYS A 2 7.12 -36.18 -20.73
CA LYS A 2 7.83 -35.62 -19.56
C LYS A 2 7.21 -34.24 -19.30
N ASN A 3 6.65 -34.03 -18.11
CA ASN A 3 6.15 -32.71 -17.73
C ASN A 3 7.37 -31.81 -17.46
N GLU A 4 7.62 -30.86 -18.35
CA GLU A 4 8.53 -29.75 -18.06
C GLU A 4 7.83 -28.80 -17.10
N VAL A 5 8.35 -28.72 -15.88
CA VAL A 5 8.01 -27.64 -14.94
C VAL A 5 8.80 -26.42 -15.40
N ILE A 6 8.11 -25.47 -16.03
CA ILE A 6 8.69 -24.16 -16.33
C ILE A 6 8.78 -23.42 -14.99
N PRO A 7 9.98 -23.07 -14.48
CA PRO A 7 10.08 -22.30 -13.26
C PRO A 7 9.51 -20.90 -13.51
N SER A 8 8.37 -20.61 -12.90
CA SER A 8 7.80 -19.27 -12.84
C SER A 8 8.80 -18.31 -12.18
N ALA A 9 8.86 -17.06 -12.66
CA ALA A 9 9.64 -16.01 -12.03
C ALA A 9 9.34 -15.95 -10.51
N PRO A 10 10.33 -15.62 -9.66
CA PRO A 10 10.11 -15.54 -8.22
C PRO A 10 8.98 -14.56 -7.92
N VAL A 11 7.91 -15.07 -7.30
CA VAL A 11 6.83 -14.23 -6.79
C VAL A 11 7.41 -13.42 -5.62
N PRO A 12 7.28 -12.08 -5.62
CA PRO A 12 7.69 -11.28 -4.48
C PRO A 12 7.04 -11.81 -3.21
N THR A 13 7.84 -12.11 -2.18
CA THR A 13 7.30 -12.46 -0.87
C THR A 13 6.79 -11.19 -0.19
N ILE A 14 5.81 -11.35 0.70
CA ILE A 14 5.30 -10.22 1.51
C ILE A 14 6.43 -9.49 2.21
N ASP A 15 7.40 -10.22 2.77
CA ASP A 15 8.57 -9.63 3.42
C ASP A 15 9.42 -8.79 2.46
N GLY A 16 9.58 -9.23 1.21
CA GLY A 16 10.29 -8.49 0.18
C GLY A 16 9.55 -7.21 -0.19
N GLU A 17 8.23 -7.29 -0.39
CA GLU A 17 7.42 -6.12 -0.73
C GLU A 17 7.41 -5.09 0.41
N VAL A 18 7.20 -5.53 1.65
CA VAL A 18 7.23 -4.64 2.82
C VAL A 18 8.59 -3.97 2.96
N ARG A 19 9.70 -4.69 2.76
CA ARG A 19 11.05 -4.09 2.76
C ARG A 19 11.22 -3.05 1.67
N ASN A 20 10.78 -3.34 0.44
CA ASN A 20 10.85 -2.39 -0.67
C ASN A 20 10.08 -1.10 -0.36
N LEU A 21 8.87 -1.21 0.23
CA LEU A 21 8.07 -0.05 0.63
C LEU A 21 8.74 0.76 1.75
N LEU A 22 9.42 0.09 2.69
CA LEU A 22 10.18 0.75 3.74
C LEU A 22 11.44 1.45 3.22
N ASP A 23 12.14 0.85 2.27
CA ASP A 23 13.30 1.46 1.62
C ASP A 23 12.90 2.69 0.80
N LEU A 24 11.78 2.60 0.07
CA LEU A 24 11.16 3.74 -0.60
C LEU A 24 10.80 4.84 0.40
N ALA A 25 10.14 4.49 1.51
CA ALA A 25 9.79 5.43 2.56
C ALA A 25 11.02 6.13 3.12
N ALA A 26 12.08 5.38 3.44
CA ALA A 26 13.32 5.91 3.97
C ALA A 26 14.01 6.87 2.98
N SER A 27 13.99 6.54 1.69
CA SER A 27 14.51 7.41 0.63
C SER A 27 13.73 8.73 0.56
N LEU A 28 12.40 8.68 0.52
CA LEU A 28 11.55 9.89 0.50
C LEU A 28 11.70 10.71 1.79
N GLU A 29 11.78 10.04 2.95
CA GLU A 29 12.02 10.67 4.24
C GLU A 29 13.36 11.45 4.26
N ALA A 30 14.43 10.87 3.70
CA ALA A 30 15.75 11.49 3.61
C ALA A 30 15.77 12.74 2.72
N HIS A 31 14.87 12.83 1.74
CA HIS A 31 14.70 13.99 0.86
C HIS A 31 13.71 15.03 1.41
N GLY A 32 13.16 14.82 2.63
CA GLY A 32 12.21 15.74 3.25
C GLY A 32 10.82 15.73 2.61
N VAL A 33 10.49 14.69 1.82
CA VAL A 33 9.17 14.55 1.21
C VAL A 33 8.13 14.26 2.29
N GLN A 34 6.98 14.94 2.22
CA GLN A 34 5.85 14.72 3.14
C GLN A 34 4.69 13.98 2.47
N ASN A 35 4.46 14.20 1.18
CA ASN A 35 3.43 13.52 0.41
C ASN A 35 3.94 13.30 -1.01
N ALA A 36 3.79 12.08 -1.53
CA ALA A 36 4.15 11.76 -2.88
C ALA A 36 3.25 10.67 -3.48
N MET A 37 3.07 10.77 -4.79
CA MET A 37 2.61 9.66 -5.63
C MET A 37 3.78 9.22 -6.50
N VAL A 38 4.13 7.95 -6.39
CA VAL A 38 5.23 7.34 -7.15
C VAL A 38 4.64 6.59 -8.35
N GLU A 39 5.48 6.31 -9.35
CA GLU A 39 5.10 5.44 -10.47
C GLU A 39 4.49 4.13 -9.97
N GLY A 40 3.49 3.63 -10.70
CA GLY A 40 2.71 2.45 -10.30
C GLY A 40 1.54 2.73 -9.35
N GLY A 41 1.34 3.98 -8.93
CA GLY A 41 0.18 4.38 -8.11
C GLY A 41 0.42 4.29 -6.60
N THR A 42 1.65 3.99 -6.18
CA THR A 42 2.05 3.99 -4.78
C THR A 42 1.89 5.38 -4.18
N ARG A 43 1.23 5.47 -3.04
CA ARG A 43 1.04 6.71 -2.26
C ARG A 43 1.90 6.66 -1.01
N TYR A 44 2.61 7.75 -0.77
CA TYR A 44 3.42 7.98 0.41
C TYR A 44 2.88 9.20 1.14
N VAL A 45 2.70 9.08 2.45
CA VAL A 45 2.33 10.18 3.34
C VAL A 45 3.16 10.09 4.61
N ARG A 46 3.80 11.19 4.99
CA ARG A 46 4.50 11.36 6.25
C ARG A 46 3.89 12.51 7.03
N ASP A 47 3.52 12.22 8.24
CA ASP A 47 3.12 13.18 9.24
C ASP A 47 4.32 13.45 10.17
N THR A 48 4.88 14.65 10.05
CA THR A 48 6.04 15.06 10.86
C THR A 48 5.68 15.40 12.30
N GLU A 49 4.41 15.66 12.61
CA GLU A 49 3.94 15.95 13.96
C GLU A 49 3.87 14.66 14.78
N THR A 50 3.25 13.61 14.20
CA THR A 50 3.12 12.31 14.87
C THR A 50 4.32 11.37 14.64
N GLY A 51 5.18 11.69 13.68
CA GLY A 51 6.27 10.82 13.25
C GLY A 51 5.78 9.57 12.50
N SER A 52 4.54 9.56 12.01
CA SER A 52 3.97 8.45 11.27
C SER A 52 4.29 8.56 9.78
N THR A 53 4.65 7.44 9.19
CA THR A 53 4.82 7.29 7.73
C THR A 53 3.89 6.18 7.24
N ILE A 54 3.16 6.44 6.17
CA ILE A 54 2.25 5.49 5.52
C ILE A 54 2.68 5.34 4.07
N VAL A 55 2.81 4.10 3.61
CA VAL A 55 3.00 3.77 2.20
C VAL A 55 1.91 2.80 1.79
N ALA A 56 1.14 3.15 0.76
CA ALA A 56 0.09 2.32 0.20
C ALA A 56 0.39 2.04 -1.27
N THR A 57 0.39 0.77 -1.65
CA THR A 57 0.44 0.30 -3.03
C THR A 57 -0.69 -0.71 -3.24
N ARG A 58 -0.83 -1.22 -4.45
CA ARG A 58 -1.86 -2.22 -4.75
C ARG A 58 -1.77 -3.40 -3.77
N ASP A 59 -2.91 -3.73 -3.16
CA ASP A 59 -3.13 -4.82 -2.22
C ASP A 59 -2.37 -4.72 -0.87
N VAL A 60 -1.54 -3.69 -0.64
CA VAL A 60 -0.71 -3.57 0.58
C VAL A 60 -0.68 -2.13 1.09
N ILE A 61 -0.85 -1.96 2.41
CA ILE A 61 -0.57 -0.70 3.10
C ILE A 61 0.31 -0.95 4.32
N VAL A 62 1.36 -0.14 4.44
CA VAL A 62 2.32 -0.17 5.53
C VAL A 62 2.23 1.14 6.30
N LYS A 63 2.05 1.06 7.62
CA LYS A 63 2.08 2.20 8.54
C LYS A 63 3.20 2.02 9.54
N LYS A 64 4.22 2.86 9.43
CA LYS A 64 5.31 2.99 10.40
C LYS A 64 4.99 4.12 11.37
N THR A 65 5.22 3.87 12.65
CA THR A 65 5.24 4.89 13.72
C THR A 65 6.59 4.88 14.40
N SER A 66 6.77 5.66 15.46
CA SER A 66 7.98 5.63 16.28
C SER A 66 8.23 4.29 16.99
N ALA A 67 7.18 3.50 17.23
CA ALA A 67 7.26 2.27 18.04
C ALA A 67 6.81 1.00 17.31
N THR A 68 6.02 1.14 16.23
CA THR A 68 5.37 -0.01 15.59
C THR A 68 5.42 0.07 14.08
N LEU A 69 5.37 -1.11 13.47
CA LEU A 69 5.12 -1.30 12.05
C LEU A 69 3.82 -2.10 11.90
N GLY A 70 2.80 -1.46 11.35
CA GLY A 70 1.56 -2.12 10.94
C GLY A 70 1.61 -2.42 9.45
N VAL A 71 1.22 -3.63 9.07
CA VAL A 71 1.08 -4.05 7.68
C VAL A 71 -0.31 -4.63 7.51
N MET A 72 -1.05 -4.15 6.51
CA MET A 72 -2.33 -4.72 6.11
C MET A 72 -2.24 -5.13 4.64
N ILE A 73 -2.78 -6.30 4.34
CA ILE A 73 -2.69 -6.94 3.02
C ILE A 73 -4.10 -7.38 2.65
N ALA A 74 -4.54 -7.02 1.45
CA ALA A 74 -5.79 -7.52 0.90
C ALA A 74 -5.69 -9.03 0.70
N LEU A 75 -6.64 -9.77 1.29
CA LEU A 75 -6.65 -11.22 1.15
C LEU A 75 -7.06 -11.62 -0.29
N PRO A 76 -6.48 -12.69 -0.85
CA PRO A 76 -6.94 -13.23 -2.12
C PRO A 76 -8.44 -13.56 -2.06
N GLY A 77 -9.21 -13.02 -3.01
CA GLY A 77 -10.66 -13.22 -3.09
C GLY A 77 -11.49 -12.23 -2.28
N ALA A 78 -10.89 -11.37 -1.47
CA ALA A 78 -11.59 -10.25 -0.85
C ALA A 78 -12.11 -9.29 -1.94
N SER A 79 -13.33 -8.80 -1.76
CA SER A 79 -13.88 -7.77 -2.63
C SER A 79 -13.25 -6.41 -2.34
N GLN A 80 -13.28 -5.51 -3.33
CA GLN A 80 -12.78 -4.14 -3.13
C GLN A 80 -13.54 -3.42 -2.00
N ASP A 81 -14.84 -3.69 -1.83
CA ASP A 81 -15.66 -3.05 -0.80
C ASP A 81 -15.29 -3.52 0.61
N GLU A 82 -14.99 -4.82 0.79
CA GLU A 82 -14.49 -5.36 2.06
C GLU A 82 -13.14 -4.73 2.43
N VAL A 83 -12.21 -4.67 1.46
CA VAL A 83 -10.91 -4.02 1.68
C VAL A 83 -11.10 -2.53 2.02
N LEU A 84 -11.97 -1.82 1.30
CA LEU A 84 -12.25 -0.41 1.57
C LEU A 84 -12.86 -0.17 2.96
N LYS A 85 -13.67 -1.11 3.46
CA LYS A 85 -14.29 -1.05 4.79
C LYS A 85 -13.23 -1.18 5.89
N ASP A 86 -12.30 -2.12 5.74
CA ASP A 86 -11.22 -2.33 6.71
C ASP A 86 -10.20 -1.16 6.71
N LEU A 87 -10.10 -0.44 5.60
CA LEU A 87 -9.23 0.72 5.44
C LEU A 87 -9.92 2.07 5.76
N ASN A 88 -11.08 2.08 6.44
CA ASN A 88 -11.87 3.29 6.68
C ASN A 88 -11.13 4.41 7.46
N SER A 89 -10.11 4.05 8.22
CA SER A 89 -9.28 4.99 9.00
C SER A 89 -8.24 5.72 8.16
N PHE A 90 -8.06 5.34 6.88
CA PHE A 90 -7.12 5.97 5.96
C PHE A 90 -7.81 6.94 5.01
N THR A 91 -7.03 7.85 4.43
CA THR A 91 -7.54 8.78 3.42
C THR A 91 -8.01 8.03 2.17
N GLN A 92 -8.93 8.63 1.42
CA GLN A 92 -9.44 8.05 0.17
C GLN A 92 -8.33 7.79 -0.86
N GLU A 93 -7.27 8.59 -0.86
CA GLU A 93 -6.12 8.42 -1.75
C GLU A 93 -5.31 7.16 -1.40
N LEU A 94 -5.06 6.93 -0.12
CA LEU A 94 -4.38 5.72 0.37
C LEU A 94 -5.25 4.48 0.11
N ARG A 95 -6.55 4.58 0.37
CA ARG A 95 -7.52 3.52 0.06
C ARG A 95 -7.55 3.20 -1.43
N GLY A 96 -7.56 4.22 -2.28
CA GLY A 96 -7.52 4.10 -3.73
C GLY A 96 -6.27 3.40 -4.22
N ALA A 97 -5.11 3.73 -3.65
CA ALA A 97 -3.85 3.06 -3.96
C ALA A 97 -3.91 1.55 -3.71
N VAL A 98 -4.48 1.13 -2.57
CA VAL A 98 -4.63 -0.29 -2.23
C VAL A 98 -5.52 -1.03 -3.21
N VAL A 99 -6.67 -0.47 -3.60
CA VAL A 99 -7.59 -1.14 -4.53
C VAL A 99 -7.27 -0.88 -6.01
N GLY A 100 -6.20 -0.15 -6.32
CA GLY A 100 -5.81 0.22 -7.69
C GLY A 100 -6.82 1.14 -8.39
N ARG A 101 -7.42 2.08 -7.66
CA ARG A 101 -8.43 3.03 -8.14
C ARG A 101 -8.09 4.47 -7.76
N SER A 102 -8.76 5.43 -8.41
CA SER A 102 -8.62 6.86 -8.07
C SER A 102 -9.36 7.21 -6.78
N GLN A 103 -8.97 8.33 -6.16
CA GLN A 103 -9.67 8.90 -5.01
C GLN A 103 -11.17 9.15 -5.35
N SER A 104 -11.47 9.73 -6.51
CA SER A 104 -12.85 9.99 -6.94
C SER A 104 -13.69 8.73 -7.00
N TRP A 105 -13.13 7.62 -7.50
CA TRP A 105 -13.83 6.35 -7.52
C TRP A 105 -14.13 5.84 -6.10
N VAL A 106 -13.21 6.02 -5.15
CA VAL A 106 -13.44 5.67 -3.74
C VAL A 106 -14.54 6.55 -3.13
N SER A 107 -14.57 7.86 -3.45
CA SER A 107 -15.64 8.76 -3.02
C SER A 107 -17.00 8.30 -3.52
N ASP A 108 -17.13 8.05 -4.83
CA ASP A 108 -18.39 7.62 -5.44
C ASP A 108 -18.87 6.30 -4.85
N ARG A 109 -17.94 5.35 -4.62
CA ARG A 109 -18.25 4.02 -4.09
C ARG A 109 -18.69 4.03 -2.62
N THR A 110 -18.37 5.07 -1.87
CA THR A 110 -18.64 5.17 -0.42
C THR A 110 -19.71 6.20 -0.07
N ALA A 111 -20.26 6.88 -1.08
CA ALA A 111 -21.36 7.84 -0.94
C ALA A 111 -22.74 7.17 -0.94
N ASP A 112 -22.82 5.90 -1.34
CA ASP A 112 -24.00 5.03 -1.28
C ASP A 112 -24.08 4.28 0.06
#